data_AF-A0A949F776-F1
#
_entry.id   AF-A0A949F776-F1
#
_cell.length_a   1.000
_cell.length_b   1.000
_cell.length_c   1.000
_cell.angle_alpha   90.00
_cell.angle_beta   90.00
_cell.angle_gamma   90.00
#
_symmetry.space_group_name_H-M   'P 1'
#
loop_
_entity.id
_entity.type
_entity.pdbx_description
1 polymer ?
#
loop_
_entity_poly.entity_id
_entity_poly.type
_entity_poly.pdbx_seq_one_letter_code
_entity_poly.pdbx_strand_id
1 'polypeptide(L)'
;MNDTHPAIEAKFRKLMMAKSCQERLLMGCSMFDSAKQIVRSSIVQKQPKISLQEIKIEVFLRFYGTEFNESEKRKILAALRKDTDIHG
;
A
#
# COMPACT_ATOMS: atom_id res chain seq x y z
N MET A 1 -3.64 -14.50 -15.40
CA MET A 1 -3.49 -13.39 -16.37
C MET A 1 -3.35 -14.05 -17.72
N ASN A 2 -4.42 -14.14 -18.51
CA ASN A 2 -4.45 -14.97 -19.72
C ASN A 2 -3.80 -14.29 -20.93
N ASP A 3 -3.39 -13.02 -20.78
CA ASP A 3 -2.71 -12.23 -21.82
C ASP A 3 -1.19 -12.49 -21.88
N THR A 4 -0.68 -13.40 -21.05
CA THR A 4 0.74 -13.77 -21.04
C THR A 4 0.95 -15.09 -21.76
N HIS A 5 1.81 -15.10 -22.78
CA HIS A 5 2.15 -16.33 -23.48
C HIS A 5 2.76 -17.38 -22.51
N PRO A 6 2.36 -18.66 -22.57
CA PRO A 6 2.78 -19.68 -21.59
C PRO A 6 4.30 -19.79 -21.38
N ALA A 7 5.08 -19.61 -22.45
CA ALA A 7 6.54 -19.59 -22.38
C ALA A 7 7.09 -18.48 -21.47
N ILE A 8 6.45 -17.31 -21.45
CA ILE A 8 6.85 -16.17 -20.60
C ILE A 8 6.49 -16.46 -19.14
N GLU A 9 5.30 -17.02 -18.89
CA GLU A 9 4.89 -17.44 -17.55
C GLU A 9 5.85 -18.49 -16.98
N ALA A 10 6.21 -19.51 -17.77
CA ALA A 10 7.17 -20.53 -17.37
C ALA A 10 8.56 -19.93 -17.05
N LYS A 11 9.03 -18.98 -17.88
CA LYS A 11 10.30 -18.27 -17.64
C LYS A 11 10.25 -17.46 -16.35
N PHE A 12 9.18 -16.69 -16.14
CA PHE A 12 8.99 -15.90 -14.92
C PHE A 12 8.98 -16.79 -13.68
N ARG A 13 8.21 -17.89 -13.71
CA ARG A 13 8.14 -18.84 -12.59
C ARG A 13 9.51 -19.44 -12.29
N LYS A 14 10.29 -19.84 -13.31
CA LYS A 14 11.66 -20.33 -13.14
C LYS A 14 12.56 -19.31 -12.43
N LEU A 15 12.50 -18.03 -12.84
CA LEU A 15 13.28 -16.96 -12.21
C LEU A 15 12.86 -16.71 -10.76
N MET A 16 11.56 -16.78 -10.45
CA MET A 16 11.06 -16.63 -9.08
C MET A 16 11.47 -17.80 -8.18
N MET A 17 11.48 -19.03 -8.71
CA MET A 17 11.90 -20.22 -7.95
C MET A 17 13.42 -20.29 -7.75
N ALA A 18 14.22 -19.61 -8.58
CA ALA A 18 15.66 -19.49 -8.37
C ALA A 18 16.05 -18.56 -7.21
N LYS A 19 15.10 -17.75 -6.70
CA LYS A 19 15.30 -16.87 -5.56
C LYS A 19 15.03 -17.60 -4.25
N SER A 20 15.75 -17.21 -3.21
CA SER A 20 15.46 -17.63 -1.82
C SER A 20 14.11 -17.09 -1.33
N CYS A 21 13.59 -17.70 -0.26
CA CYS A 21 12.37 -17.22 0.39
C CYS A 21 12.52 -15.77 0.88
N GLN A 22 13.69 -15.42 1.42
CA GLN A 22 13.98 -14.07 1.91
C GLN A 22 13.96 -13.03 0.78
N GLU A 23 14.59 -13.32 -0.36
CA GLU A 23 14.58 -12.40 -1.50
C GLU A 23 13.16 -12.18 -2.02
N ARG A 24 12.34 -13.23 -2.09
CA ARG A 24 10.94 -13.09 -2.50
C ARG A 24 10.13 -12.23 -1.53
N LEU A 25 10.38 -12.36 -0.23
CA LEU A 25 9.76 -11.51 0.79
C LEU A 25 10.16 -10.04 0.60
N LEU A 26 11.46 -9.77 0.45
CA LEU A 26 11.98 -8.42 0.23
C LEU A 26 11.42 -7.78 -1.04
N MET A 27 11.25 -8.55 -2.11
CA MET A 27 10.58 -8.08 -3.32
C MET A 27 9.14 -7.63 -3.03
N GLY A 28 8.37 -8.43 -2.27
CA GLY A 28 7.02 -8.06 -1.84
C GLY A 28 6.99 -6.78 -1.00
N CYS A 29 7.89 -6.66 -0.02
CA CYS A 29 8.02 -5.46 0.80
C CYS A 29 8.36 -4.22 -0.04
N SER A 30 9.33 -4.33 -0.95
CA SER A 30 9.74 -3.23 -1.84
C SER A 30 8.61 -2.79 -2.78
N MET A 31 7.84 -3.75 -3.31
CA MET A 31 6.67 -3.44 -4.13
C MET A 31 5.60 -2.70 -3.31
N PHE A 32 5.36 -3.13 -2.07
CA PHE A 32 4.40 -2.47 -1.19
C PHE A 32 4.84 -1.05 -0.79
N ASP A 33 6.12 -0.85 -0.51
CA ASP A 33 6.68 0.48 -0.25
C ASP A 33 6.49 1.41 -1.46
N SER A 34 6.76 0.91 -2.66
CA SER A 34 6.54 1.64 -3.91
C SER A 34 5.05 2.01 -4.09
N ALA A 35 4.14 1.07 -3.82
CA ALA A 35 2.70 1.33 -3.88
C ALA A 35 2.26 2.42 -2.89
N LYS A 36 2.76 2.40 -1.65
CA LYS A 36 2.50 3.45 -0.65
C LYS A 36 2.98 4.82 -1.14
N GLN A 37 4.17 4.90 -1.74
CA GLN A 37 4.69 6.16 -2.28
C GLN A 37 3.80 6.70 -3.41
N ILE A 38 3.40 5.85 -4.36
CA ILE A 38 2.49 6.25 -5.45
C ILE A 38 1.18 6.81 -4.90
N VAL A 39 0.57 6.13 -3.93
CA VAL A 39 -0.67 6.59 -3.29
C VAL A 39 -0.45 7.93 -2.58
N ARG A 40 0.61 8.06 -1.78
CA ARG A 40 0.92 9.30 -1.06
C ARG A 40 1.16 10.47 -2.01
N SER A 41 1.94 10.27 -3.08
CA SER A 41 2.18 11.29 -4.11
C SER A 41 0.88 11.71 -4.79
N SER A 42 -0.01 10.76 -5.12
CA SER A 42 -1.32 11.07 -5.71
C SER A 42 -2.20 11.91 -4.78
N ILE A 43 -2.20 11.62 -3.47
CA ILE A 43 -2.95 12.38 -2.46
C ILE A 43 -2.42 13.81 -2.37
N VAL A 44 -1.11 13.98 -2.21
CA VAL A 44 -0.47 15.30 -2.09
C VAL A 44 -0.65 16.13 -3.37
N GLN A 45 -0.57 15.49 -4.54
CA GLN A 45 -0.82 16.17 -5.81
C GLN A 45 -2.24 16.73 -5.91
N LYS A 46 -3.24 16.00 -5.39
CA LYS A 46 -4.64 16.47 -5.39
C LYS A 46 -4.89 17.55 -4.34
N GLN A 47 -4.22 17.49 -3.19
CA GLN A 47 -4.36 18.46 -2.11
C GLN A 47 -3.00 18.84 -1.53
N PRO A 48 -2.31 19.86 -2.08
CA PRO A 48 -0.94 20.19 -1.69
C PRO A 48 -0.75 20.64 -0.23
N LYS A 49 -1.82 21.12 0.42
CA LYS A 49 -1.81 21.60 1.81
C LYS A 49 -2.43 20.60 2.81
N ILE A 50 -2.54 19.33 2.44
CA ILE A 50 -3.08 18.29 3.32
C ILE A 50 -2.17 18.06 4.53
N SER A 51 -2.75 17.88 5.71
CA SER A 51 -2.00 17.57 6.94
C SER A 51 -1.52 16.12 6.94
N LEU A 52 -0.52 15.82 7.76
CA LEU A 52 0.02 14.46 7.86
C LEU A 52 -1.04 13.45 8.37
N GLN A 53 -1.89 13.86 9.30
CA GLN A 53 -3.00 13.05 9.81
C GLN A 53 -4.00 12.72 8.69
N GLU A 54 -4.38 13.70 7.87
CA GLU A 54 -5.32 13.44 6.77
C GLU A 54 -4.66 12.62 5.65
N ILE A 55 -3.33 12.71 5.44
CA ILE A 55 -2.60 11.75 4.57
C ILE A 55 -2.74 10.32 5.11
N LYS A 56 -2.51 10.09 6.42
CA LYS A 56 -2.63 8.76 7.03
C LYS A 56 -4.06 8.19 6.84
N ILE A 57 -5.07 9.04 6.98
CA ILE A 57 -6.48 8.69 6.77
C ILE A 57 -6.75 8.30 5.32
N GLU A 58 -6.32 9.12 4.36
CA GLU A 58 -6.51 8.85 2.93
C GLU A 58 -5.79 7.56 2.50
N VAL A 59 -4.59 7.32 3.03
CA VAL A 59 -3.85 6.05 2.82
C VAL A 59 -4.65 4.88 3.39
N PHE A 60 -5.14 4.98 4.62
CA PHE A 60 -5.97 3.93 5.24
C PHE A 60 -7.20 3.62 4.39
N LEU A 61 -7.94 4.64 3.97
CA LEU A 61 -9.15 4.46 3.15
C LEU A 61 -8.83 3.84 1.79
N ARG A 62 -7.69 4.16 1.18
CA ARG A 62 -7.30 3.61 -0.12
C ARG A 62 -6.95 2.13 -0.06
N PHE A 63 -6.23 1.70 0.98
CA PHE A 63 -5.77 0.31 1.10
C PHE A 63 -6.79 -0.60 1.79
N TYR A 64 -7.52 -0.08 2.77
CA TYR A 64 -8.34 -0.88 3.67
C TYR A 64 -9.79 -0.39 3.79
N GLY A 65 -10.15 0.72 3.15
CA GLY A 65 -11.47 1.35 3.32
C GLY A 65 -12.66 0.46 2.91
N THR A 66 -12.45 -0.60 2.14
CA THR A 66 -13.49 -1.56 1.76
C THR A 66 -13.62 -2.74 2.73
N GLU A 67 -12.65 -2.93 3.63
CA GLU A 67 -12.59 -4.07 4.56
C GLU A 67 -13.38 -3.82 5.85
N PHE A 68 -13.76 -2.57 6.12
CA PHE A 68 -14.45 -2.15 7.33
C PHE A 68 -15.84 -1.61 7.04
N ASN A 69 -16.76 -1.77 7.98
CA ASN A 69 -18.04 -1.08 7.93
C ASN A 69 -17.91 0.39 8.37
N GLU A 70 -18.94 1.19 8.14
CA GLU A 70 -18.90 2.64 8.45
C GLU A 70 -18.69 2.95 9.94
N SER A 71 -19.15 2.08 10.85
CA SER A 71 -18.93 2.26 12.29
C SER A 71 -17.47 2.06 12.67
N GLU A 72 -16.84 1.03 12.11
CA GLU A 72 -15.41 0.72 12.31
C GLU A 72 -14.53 1.79 11.71
N LYS A 73 -14.81 2.23 10.47
CA LYS A 73 -14.09 3.34 9.83
C LYS A 73 -14.11 4.57 10.71
N ARG A 74 -15.28 5.00 11.19
CA ARG A 74 -15.38 6.19 12.06
C ARG A 74 -14.49 6.10 13.29
N LYS A 75 -14.42 4.94 13.94
CA LYS A 75 -13.55 4.73 15.10
C LYS A 75 -12.07 4.84 14.74
N ILE A 76 -11.65 4.20 13.65
CA ILE A 76 -10.26 4.21 13.17
C ILE A 76 -9.85 5.63 12.75
N LEU A 77 -10.69 6.32 11.97
CA LEU A 77 -10.42 7.70 11.53
C LEU A 77 -10.32 8.66 12.73
N ALA A 78 -11.18 8.49 13.74
CA ALA A 78 -11.10 9.29 14.96
C ALA A 78 -9.79 9.04 15.73
N ALA A 79 -9.30 7.80 15.76
CA ALA A 79 -8.00 7.48 16.37
C ALA A 79 -6.84 8.11 15.58
N LEU A 80 -6.83 7.99 14.25
CA LEU A 80 -5.79 8.56 13.39
C LEU A 80 -5.71 10.09 13.45
N ARG A 81 -6.84 10.79 13.69
CA ARG A 81 -6.83 12.26 13.88
C ARG A 81 -6.26 12.70 15.23
N LYS A 82 -6.36 11.84 16.24
CA LYS A 82 -5.83 12.10 17.59
C LYS A 82 -4.35 11.73 17.69
N ASP A 83 -3.85 10.92 16.76
CA ASP A 83 -2.44 10.56 16.65
C ASP A 83 -1.63 11.84 16.35
N THR A 84 -1.07 12.39 17.42
CA THR A 84 -0.07 13.45 17.37
C THR A 84 1.26 12.72 17.26
N ASP A 85 1.85 12.71 16.06
CA ASP A 85 3.12 12.03 15.79
C ASP A 85 4.15 12.33 16.90
N ILE A 86 4.41 11.34 17.76
CA ILE A 86 5.53 11.35 18.71
C ILE A 86 6.80 10.72 18.13
N HIS A 87 6.75 10.15 16.90
CA HIS A 87 7.92 9.55 16.27
C HIS A 87 8.03 10.02 14.81
N GLY A 88 8.98 10.94 14.59
CA GLY A 88 9.51 11.31 13.27
C GLY A 88 10.47 10.27 12.71
#